data_AF-A0A8H7M3W4-F1
#
_entry.id   AF-A0A8H7M3W4-F1
#
_cell.length_a   1.000
_cell.length_b   1.000
_cell.length_c   1.000
_cell.angle_alpha   90.00
_cell.angle_beta   90.00
_cell.angle_gamma   90.00
#
_symmetry.space_group_name_H-M   'P 1'
#
loop_
_entity.id
_entity.type
_entity.pdbx_description
1 polymer ?
#
loop_
_entity_poly.entity_id
_entity_poly.type
_entity_poly.pdbx_seq_one_letter_code
_entity_poly.pdbx_strand_id
1 'polypeptide(L)'
;MAYWATLVGFDLSNCLVSLRESSAFTLSITIIHMSVMTTLMVGAAITWAHTGMGVLRNNWELRPAGGANIARSIFNGVCIGFLGVTGFECTPAYIQNIKPHSYGPTLRNLLIMALFLNAPLMLFVYALLPSETILSGANVLSLLAEVTIGRPMRIVIVVDCLLGTSAPQTFLRTLPLTGTAYMPILLFFVMCLAVYGSSAFSLATVSTMFSASFLFTMLLYGVSGILLKFSRNRLPRKRKRRSKSSNIGLFVAYFAVVLLGMLFPISRLKIAHIALWILDQTKFIQPYRLDRSVGSWIKRFREDPVVLWVKDDHINCLVQAIIYIQRNELTSRVRLVHAYQNITTVPSELKANTRILDEAFPSITLDLVFIQGDFSPELVEAASQELNIPRGQMFMSCPGKDHPWQLGDYQGVRVIDF
;
A
#
# COMPACT_ATOMS: atom_id res chain seq x y z
N MET A 1 -10.55 -20.70 -6.55
CA MET A 1 -11.97 -20.37 -6.81
C MET A 1 -12.89 -20.95 -5.73
N ALA A 2 -12.92 -22.27 -5.50
CA ALA A 2 -13.80 -22.90 -4.49
C ALA A 2 -13.55 -22.43 -3.04
N TYR A 3 -12.29 -22.21 -2.65
CA TYR A 3 -11.93 -21.74 -1.29
C TYR A 3 -12.41 -20.31 -0.98
N TRP A 4 -12.47 -19.45 -2.01
CA TRP A 4 -12.98 -18.08 -1.90
C TRP A 4 -14.51 -18.04 -1.90
N ALA A 5 -15.15 -18.93 -2.66
CA ALA A 5 -16.61 -19.07 -2.64
C ALA A 5 -17.12 -19.64 -1.29
N THR A 6 -16.36 -20.52 -0.64
CA THR A 6 -16.66 -20.99 0.72
C THR A 6 -16.39 -19.93 1.79
N LEU A 7 -15.38 -19.09 1.61
CA LEU A 7 -15.10 -17.95 2.51
C LEU A 7 -16.18 -16.86 2.41
N VAL A 8 -16.52 -16.44 1.18
CA VAL A 8 -17.61 -15.51 0.95
C VAL A 8 -18.94 -16.11 1.38
N GLY A 9 -19.17 -17.41 1.16
CA GLY A 9 -20.36 -18.12 1.61
C GLY A 9 -20.45 -18.26 3.13
N PHE A 10 -19.33 -18.48 3.83
CA PHE A 10 -19.26 -18.52 5.29
C PHE A 10 -19.49 -17.13 5.89
N ASP A 11 -18.88 -16.09 5.31
CA ASP A 11 -19.12 -14.70 5.70
C ASP A 11 -20.58 -14.30 5.42
N LEU A 12 -21.18 -14.71 4.31
CA LEU A 12 -22.60 -14.49 4.00
C LEU A 12 -23.53 -15.23 4.97
N SER A 13 -23.15 -16.44 5.40
CA SER A 13 -23.92 -17.25 6.35
C SER A 13 -23.82 -16.72 7.79
N ASN A 14 -22.65 -16.18 8.19
CA ASN A 14 -22.47 -15.46 9.45
C ASN A 14 -23.17 -14.09 9.41
N CYS A 15 -23.30 -13.49 8.22
CA CYS A 15 -24.19 -12.35 7.93
C CYS A 15 -25.69 -12.72 7.93
N LEU A 16 -26.14 -13.78 8.60
CA LEU A 16 -27.58 -14.04 8.79
C LEU A 16 -27.93 -14.32 10.25
N VAL A 17 -26.94 -14.36 11.15
CA VAL A 17 -27.14 -14.70 12.56
C VAL A 17 -27.20 -13.44 13.42
N SER A 18 -28.42 -13.13 13.86
CA SER A 18 -28.77 -12.08 14.80
C SER A 18 -28.11 -12.26 16.17
N LEU A 19 -26.96 -11.63 16.41
CA LEU A 19 -26.45 -11.42 17.76
C LEU A 19 -26.75 -10.00 18.21
N ARG A 20 -27.98 -9.87 18.73
CA ARG A 20 -28.47 -8.73 19.50
C ARG A 20 -27.40 -8.30 20.51
N GLU A 21 -27.05 -7.01 20.49
CA GLU A 21 -26.16 -6.26 21.40
C GLU A 21 -25.76 -6.99 22.71
N SER A 22 -24.86 -7.97 22.60
CA SER A 22 -24.37 -8.70 23.76
C SER A 22 -22.92 -8.29 23.97
N SER A 23 -22.72 -7.38 24.92
CA SER A 23 -21.38 -7.07 25.44
C SER A 23 -20.64 -8.34 25.90
N ALA A 24 -21.38 -9.39 26.31
CA ALA A 24 -20.84 -10.70 26.63
C ALA A 24 -20.31 -11.45 25.39
N PHE A 25 -20.96 -11.33 24.22
CA PHE A 25 -20.47 -11.94 22.98
C PHE A 25 -19.16 -11.29 22.50
N THR A 26 -19.11 -9.96 22.45
CA THR A 26 -17.87 -9.24 22.09
C THR A 26 -16.74 -9.52 23.09
N LEU A 27 -17.07 -9.62 24.38
CA LEU A 27 -16.10 -10.02 25.40
C LEU A 27 -15.62 -11.47 25.20
N SER A 28 -16.49 -12.39 24.80
CA SER A 28 -16.12 -13.78 24.52
C SER A 28 -15.17 -13.89 23.34
N ILE A 29 -15.44 -13.19 22.23
CA ILE A 29 -14.51 -13.11 21.08
C ILE A 29 -13.18 -12.52 21.52
N THR A 30 -13.21 -11.42 22.29
CA THR A 30 -11.98 -10.77 22.76
C THR A 30 -11.16 -11.72 23.64
N ILE A 31 -11.78 -12.51 24.51
CA ILE A 31 -11.07 -13.49 25.35
C ILE A 31 -10.45 -14.60 24.49
N ILE A 32 -11.17 -15.11 23.49
CA ILE A 32 -10.65 -16.12 22.56
C ILE A 32 -9.45 -15.55 21.79
N HIS A 33 -9.57 -14.34 21.26
CA HIS A 33 -8.48 -13.67 20.55
C HIS A 33 -7.24 -13.49 21.43
N MET A 34 -7.44 -13.02 22.66
CA MET A 34 -6.35 -12.83 23.63
C MET A 34 -5.68 -14.17 24.00
N SER A 35 -6.45 -15.25 24.11
CA SER A 35 -5.88 -16.58 24.41
C SER A 35 -5.09 -17.12 23.23
N VAL A 36 -5.62 -17.06 22.00
CA VAL A 36 -4.94 -17.48 20.77
C VAL A 36 -3.64 -16.72 20.57
N MET A 37 -3.66 -15.38 20.72
CA MET A 37 -2.47 -14.55 20.58
C MET A 37 -1.42 -14.86 21.66
N THR A 38 -1.85 -15.11 22.90
CA THR A 38 -0.94 -15.50 23.98
C THR A 38 -0.28 -16.86 23.69
N THR A 39 -1.06 -17.86 23.25
CA THR A 39 -0.52 -19.17 22.88
C THR A 39 0.49 -19.06 21.74
N LEU A 40 0.21 -18.25 20.71
CA LEU A 40 1.14 -17.99 19.63
C LEU A 40 2.44 -17.35 20.13
N MET A 41 2.34 -16.32 20.99
CA MET A 41 3.52 -15.63 21.53
C MET A 41 4.40 -16.56 22.36
N VAL A 42 3.80 -17.43 23.18
CA VAL A 42 4.53 -18.43 23.96
C VAL A 42 5.21 -19.46 23.04
N GLY A 43 4.47 -19.99 22.05
CA GLY A 43 5.04 -20.93 21.08
C GLY A 43 6.18 -20.32 20.26
N ALA A 44 6.04 -19.06 19.86
CA ALA A 44 7.09 -18.31 19.18
C ALA A 44 8.32 -18.11 20.06
N ALA A 45 8.13 -17.75 21.34
CA ALA A 45 9.25 -17.59 22.27
C ALA A 45 10.02 -18.90 22.49
N ILE A 46 9.31 -20.03 22.66
CA ILE A 46 9.91 -21.36 22.81
C ILE A 46 10.69 -21.73 21.53
N THR A 47 10.07 -21.58 20.37
CA THR A 47 10.70 -21.88 19.08
C THR A 47 11.95 -21.03 18.85
N TRP A 48 11.90 -19.74 19.20
CA TRP A 48 13.04 -18.84 19.08
C TRP A 48 14.18 -19.24 20.02
N ALA A 49 13.87 -19.67 21.24
CA ALA A 49 14.86 -20.18 22.18
C ALA A 49 15.59 -21.43 21.64
N HIS A 50 14.90 -22.29 20.87
CA HIS A 50 15.50 -23.48 20.26
C HIS A 50 16.25 -23.20 18.95
N THR A 51 15.74 -22.28 18.11
CA THR A 51 16.28 -21.98 16.78
C THR A 51 17.51 -21.05 16.85
N GLY A 52 17.63 -20.27 17.92
CA GLY A 52 18.72 -19.31 18.12
C GLY A 52 18.55 -18.02 17.31
N MET A 53 19.63 -17.23 17.20
CA MET A 53 19.60 -15.87 16.62
C MET A 53 19.99 -15.80 15.13
N GLY A 54 20.17 -16.94 14.45
CA GLY A 54 20.67 -16.97 13.07
C GLY A 54 19.80 -16.19 12.08
N VAL A 55 18.49 -16.47 12.06
CA VAL A 55 17.53 -15.80 11.16
C VAL A 55 17.45 -14.30 11.45
N LEU A 56 17.40 -13.92 12.73
CA LEU A 56 17.40 -12.52 13.15
C LEU A 56 18.64 -11.76 12.63
N ARG A 57 19.82 -12.37 12.74
CA ARG A 57 21.07 -11.77 12.25
C ARG A 57 21.08 -11.62 10.74
N ASN A 58 20.65 -12.65 10.00
CA ASN A 58 20.56 -12.61 8.54
C ASN A 58 19.60 -11.51 8.07
N ASN A 59 18.42 -11.41 8.71
CA ASN A 59 17.47 -10.34 8.42
C ASN A 59 18.06 -8.96 8.72
N TRP A 60 18.80 -8.82 9.82
CA TRP A 60 19.47 -7.56 10.16
C TRP A 60 20.54 -7.14 9.16
N GLU A 61 21.26 -8.09 8.58
CA GLU A 61 22.27 -7.84 7.56
C GLU A 61 21.65 -7.36 6.24
N LEU A 62 20.40 -7.76 5.93
CA LEU A 62 19.63 -7.31 4.76
C LEU A 62 19.04 -5.88 4.90
N ARG A 63 19.32 -5.18 6.00
CA ARG A 63 18.80 -3.82 6.20
C ARG A 63 19.32 -2.85 5.13
N PRO A 64 18.51 -1.87 4.69
CA PRO A 64 18.93 -0.91 3.68
C PRO A 64 20.16 -0.10 4.12
N ALA A 65 21.15 0.01 3.23
CA ALA A 65 22.32 0.84 3.44
C ALA A 65 22.05 2.31 3.08
N GLY A 66 22.64 3.22 3.87
CA GLY A 66 22.55 4.68 3.68
C GLY A 66 21.43 5.35 4.49
N GLY A 67 21.75 6.49 5.11
CA GLY A 67 20.83 7.18 6.03
C GLY A 67 19.49 7.58 5.42
N ALA A 68 19.47 7.96 4.13
CA ALA A 68 18.24 8.33 3.43
C ALA A 68 17.28 7.14 3.23
N ASN A 69 17.81 5.95 2.89
CA ASN A 69 17.01 4.75 2.68
C ASN A 69 16.49 4.19 4.02
N ILE A 70 17.29 4.29 5.08
CA ILE A 70 16.89 3.94 6.45
C ILE A 70 15.74 4.85 6.90
N ALA A 71 15.91 6.17 6.77
CA ALA A 71 14.87 7.14 7.15
C ALA A 71 13.56 6.90 6.38
N ARG A 72 13.64 6.62 5.08
CA ARG A 72 12.48 6.26 4.26
C ARG A 72 11.81 4.96 4.72
N SER A 73 12.59 3.94 5.06
CA SER A 73 12.06 2.65 5.49
C SER A 73 11.37 2.76 6.86
N ILE A 74 11.95 3.53 7.79
CA ILE A 74 11.31 3.86 9.08
C ILE A 74 10.00 4.62 8.83
N PHE A 75 10.02 5.63 7.96
CA PHE A 75 8.82 6.40 7.62
C PHE A 75 7.71 5.50 7.05
N ASN A 76 8.03 4.63 6.10
CA ASN A 76 7.09 3.69 5.52
C ASN A 76 6.56 2.70 6.57
N GLY A 77 7.44 2.18 7.43
CA GLY A 77 7.06 1.29 8.53
C GLY A 77 6.12 1.97 9.54
N VAL A 78 6.34 3.24 9.85
CA VAL A 78 5.43 4.04 10.67
C VAL A 78 4.07 4.21 9.99
N CYS A 79 4.05 4.50 8.69
CA CYS A 79 2.79 4.63 7.93
C CYS A 79 1.99 3.31 7.91
N ILE A 80 2.66 2.17 7.71
CA ILE A 80 2.03 0.85 7.74
C ILE A 80 1.58 0.49 9.15
N GLY A 81 2.40 0.79 10.17
CA GLY A 81 2.09 0.53 11.57
C GLY A 81 0.83 1.25 12.07
N PHE A 82 0.48 2.39 11.48
CA PHE A 82 -0.78 3.08 11.81
C PHE A 82 -2.03 2.27 11.47
N LEU A 83 -1.99 1.36 10.49
CA LEU A 83 -3.10 0.44 10.23
C LEU A 83 -3.42 -0.41 11.46
N GLY A 84 -2.39 -0.87 12.17
CA GLY A 84 -2.52 -1.74 13.34
C GLY A 84 -3.00 -1.04 14.63
N VAL A 85 -3.19 0.28 14.60
CA VAL A 85 -3.69 1.09 15.74
C VAL A 85 -4.97 1.84 15.34
N THR A 86 -5.63 1.44 14.26
CA THR A 86 -6.97 1.94 13.91
C THR A 86 -8.04 1.33 14.82
N GLY A 87 -9.19 1.98 14.96
CA GLY A 87 -10.31 1.61 15.84
C GLY A 87 -10.37 2.36 17.18
N PHE A 88 -9.26 2.96 17.65
CA PHE A 88 -9.26 3.78 18.87
C PHE A 88 -10.10 5.05 18.71
N GLU A 89 -10.19 5.57 17.49
CA GLU A 89 -10.99 6.73 17.08
C GLU A 89 -12.49 6.51 17.17
N CYS A 90 -12.96 5.26 17.22
CA CYS A 90 -14.37 4.94 17.41
C CYS A 90 -14.79 5.03 18.88
N THR A 91 -13.83 4.99 19.82
CA THR A 91 -14.11 5.02 21.26
C THR A 91 -14.90 6.23 21.76
N PRO A 92 -14.74 7.47 21.22
CA PRO A 92 -15.55 8.61 21.63
C PRO A 92 -17.06 8.44 21.33
N ALA A 93 -17.43 7.66 20.32
CA ALA A 93 -18.83 7.38 20.01
C ALA A 93 -19.53 6.60 21.14
N TYR A 94 -18.75 5.79 21.89
CA TYR A 94 -19.24 4.98 23.00
C TYR A 94 -19.07 5.64 24.37
N ILE A 95 -18.62 6.90 24.42
CA ILE A 95 -18.33 7.58 25.70
C ILE A 95 -19.56 7.65 26.63
N GLN A 96 -20.76 7.69 26.05
CA GLN A 96 -22.03 7.73 26.80
C GLN A 96 -22.33 6.41 27.52
N ASN A 97 -21.83 5.30 27.00
CA ASN A 97 -22.03 3.95 27.55
C ASN A 97 -20.94 3.57 28.57
N ILE A 98 -19.90 4.38 28.71
CA ILE A 98 -18.79 4.15 29.64
C ILE A 98 -19.10 4.84 30.97
N LYS A 99 -18.84 4.14 32.08
CA LYS A 99 -19.01 4.68 33.43
C LYS A 99 -18.33 6.05 33.58
N PRO A 100 -18.97 7.04 34.23
CA PRO A 100 -18.36 8.34 34.47
C PRO A 100 -16.98 8.21 35.10
N HIS A 101 -16.01 9.00 34.62
CA HIS A 101 -14.59 8.98 35.04
C HIS A 101 -13.74 7.76 34.61
N SER A 102 -14.33 6.72 34.00
CA SER A 102 -13.57 5.52 33.59
C SER A 102 -12.96 5.58 32.18
N TYR A 103 -13.38 6.52 31.33
CA TYR A 103 -12.92 6.62 29.93
C TYR A 103 -11.39 6.67 29.76
N GLY A 104 -10.71 7.49 30.56
CA GLY A 104 -9.25 7.64 30.49
C GLY A 104 -8.50 6.35 30.81
N PRO A 105 -8.77 5.70 31.97
CA PRO A 105 -8.24 4.38 32.27
C PRO A 105 -8.54 3.32 31.20
N THR A 106 -9.76 3.27 30.65
CA THR A 106 -10.14 2.32 29.58
C THR A 106 -9.26 2.50 28.34
N LEU A 107 -9.08 3.74 27.88
CA LEU A 107 -8.22 4.03 26.72
C LEU A 107 -6.76 3.67 26.98
N ARG A 108 -6.26 3.93 28.20
CA ARG A 108 -4.90 3.54 28.59
C ARG A 108 -4.71 2.03 28.57
N ASN A 109 -5.67 1.28 29.12
CA ASN A 109 -5.59 -0.18 29.15
C ASN A 109 -5.63 -0.76 27.73
N LEU A 110 -6.48 -0.21 26.85
CA LEU A 110 -6.54 -0.64 25.45
C LEU A 110 -5.20 -0.39 24.73
N LEU A 111 -4.57 0.77 24.97
CA LEU A 111 -3.26 1.09 24.39
C LEU A 111 -2.15 0.17 24.92
N ILE A 112 -2.16 -0.12 26.23
CA ILE A 112 -1.22 -1.05 26.85
C ILE A 112 -1.38 -2.44 26.21
N MET A 113 -2.62 -2.93 26.07
CA MET A 113 -2.88 -4.23 25.44
C MET A 113 -2.37 -4.27 23.99
N ALA A 114 -2.69 -3.26 23.18
CA ALA A 114 -2.21 -3.19 21.80
C ALA A 114 -0.67 -3.15 21.71
N LEU A 115 0.00 -2.43 22.63
CA LEU A 115 1.46 -2.39 22.68
C LEU A 115 2.06 -3.77 23.01
N PHE A 116 1.51 -4.46 24.01
CA PHE A 116 2.00 -5.78 24.44
C PHE A 116 1.68 -6.90 23.45
N LEU A 117 0.68 -6.74 22.59
CA LEU A 117 0.42 -7.66 21.49
C LEU A 117 1.32 -7.35 20.29
N ASN A 118 1.28 -6.11 19.79
CA ASN A 118 1.90 -5.77 18.52
C ASN A 118 3.43 -5.79 18.58
N ALA A 119 4.05 -5.24 19.64
CA ALA A 119 5.50 -5.10 19.68
C ALA A 119 6.23 -6.46 19.77
N PRO A 120 5.83 -7.40 20.66
CA PRO A 120 6.45 -8.72 20.71
C PRO A 120 6.16 -9.56 19.47
N LEU A 121 4.93 -9.51 18.92
CA LEU A 121 4.60 -10.25 17.71
C LEU A 121 5.46 -9.82 16.52
N MET A 122 5.67 -8.51 16.33
CA MET A 122 6.56 -8.01 15.27
C MET A 122 8.00 -8.45 15.46
N LEU A 123 8.48 -8.54 16.71
CA LEU A 123 9.80 -9.08 17.02
C LEU A 123 9.88 -10.57 16.67
N PHE A 124 8.89 -11.37 17.04
CA PHE A 124 8.87 -12.80 16.72
C PHE A 124 8.80 -13.06 15.22
N VAL A 125 7.98 -12.31 14.48
CA VAL A 125 7.95 -12.35 13.02
C VAL A 125 9.35 -12.12 12.45
N TYR A 126 10.02 -11.06 12.90
CA TYR A 126 11.34 -10.70 12.38
C TYR A 126 12.46 -11.67 12.83
N ALA A 127 12.29 -12.33 13.98
CA ALA A 127 13.28 -13.26 14.51
C ALA A 127 13.16 -14.68 13.93
N LEU A 128 11.98 -15.10 13.49
CA LEU A 128 11.68 -16.48 13.07
C LEU A 128 11.40 -16.63 11.57
N LEU A 129 11.05 -15.56 10.86
CA LEU A 129 10.72 -15.61 9.42
C LEU A 129 11.79 -14.90 8.58
N PRO A 130 12.22 -15.47 7.44
CA PRO A 130 13.09 -14.78 6.48
C PRO A 130 12.43 -13.53 5.89
N SER A 131 13.23 -12.49 5.65
CA SER A 131 12.76 -11.20 5.11
C SER A 131 12.04 -11.33 3.77
N GLU A 132 12.47 -12.24 2.90
CA GLU A 132 11.81 -12.53 1.62
C GLU A 132 10.35 -12.98 1.81
N THR A 133 10.11 -13.83 2.81
CA THR A 133 8.78 -14.34 3.10
C THR A 133 7.90 -13.28 3.77
N ILE A 134 8.48 -12.42 4.62
CA ILE A 134 7.78 -11.26 5.19
C ILE A 134 7.34 -10.29 4.07
N LEU A 135 8.22 -10.02 3.11
CA LEU A 135 7.97 -9.08 2.00
C LEU A 135 7.00 -9.64 0.95
N SER A 136 6.83 -10.97 0.85
CA SER A 136 5.80 -11.60 0.02
C SER A 136 4.36 -11.25 0.45
N GLY A 137 4.18 -10.70 1.66
CA GLY A 137 2.99 -9.95 2.07
C GLY A 137 1.73 -10.74 2.41
N ALA A 138 1.66 -12.03 2.11
CA ALA A 138 0.44 -12.82 2.37
C ALA A 138 0.48 -13.52 3.73
N ASN A 139 -0.40 -13.10 4.64
CA ASN A 139 -0.76 -13.81 5.89
C ASN A 139 0.42 -14.17 6.82
N VAL A 140 1.31 -13.21 7.06
CA VAL A 140 2.54 -13.35 7.88
C VAL A 140 2.29 -13.98 9.25
N LEU A 141 1.19 -13.64 9.93
CA LEU A 141 0.85 -14.20 11.24
C LEU A 141 0.47 -15.69 11.17
N SER A 142 -0.24 -16.08 10.10
CA SER A 142 -0.61 -17.48 9.85
C SER A 142 0.62 -18.35 9.53
N LEU A 143 1.60 -17.76 8.84
CA LEU A 143 2.87 -18.39 8.55
C LEU A 143 3.73 -18.50 9.81
N LEU A 144 3.75 -17.47 10.66
CA LEU A 144 4.40 -17.53 11.97
C LEU A 144 3.84 -18.67 12.81
N ALA A 145 2.51 -18.87 12.83
CA ALA A 145 1.91 -20.02 13.50
C ALA A 145 2.36 -21.36 12.93
N GLU A 146 2.44 -21.47 11.60
CA GLU A 146 2.90 -22.71 10.95
C GLU A 146 4.35 -23.05 11.31
N VAL A 147 5.23 -22.04 11.37
CA VAL A 147 6.64 -22.22 11.72
C VAL A 147 6.83 -22.52 13.22
N THR A 148 5.98 -21.98 14.09
CA THR A 148 6.16 -22.09 15.55
C THR A 148 5.48 -23.31 16.16
N ILE A 149 4.20 -23.52 15.86
CA ILE A 149 3.38 -24.58 16.47
C ILE A 149 2.91 -25.60 15.42
N GLY A 150 2.94 -25.24 14.14
CA GLY A 150 2.58 -26.12 13.03
C GLY A 150 1.25 -25.76 12.36
N ARG A 151 0.88 -26.56 11.35
CA ARG A 151 -0.34 -26.41 10.56
C ARG A 151 -1.65 -26.26 11.36
N PRO A 152 -1.90 -26.96 12.48
CA PRO A 152 -3.16 -26.77 13.21
C PRO A 152 -3.29 -25.34 13.78
N MET A 153 -2.19 -24.75 14.26
CA MET A 153 -2.22 -23.38 14.79
C MET A 153 -2.47 -22.35 13.68
N ARG A 154 -1.99 -22.61 12.47
CA ARG A 154 -2.28 -21.76 11.30
C ARG A 154 -3.79 -21.67 11.05
N ILE A 155 -4.51 -22.80 11.14
CA ILE A 155 -5.97 -22.82 10.97
C ILE A 155 -6.64 -22.05 12.10
N VAL A 156 -6.22 -22.24 13.35
CA VAL A 156 -6.76 -21.52 14.52
C VAL A 156 -6.59 -20.01 14.35
N ILE A 157 -5.43 -19.53 13.90
CA ILE A 157 -5.22 -18.09 13.66
C ILE A 157 -6.11 -17.55 12.54
N VAL A 158 -6.24 -18.29 11.43
CA VAL A 158 -7.12 -17.85 10.34
C VAL A 158 -8.56 -17.75 10.83
N VAL A 159 -9.04 -18.74 11.60
CA VAL A 159 -10.38 -18.70 12.20
C VAL A 159 -10.52 -17.55 13.19
N ASP A 160 -9.54 -17.34 14.08
CA ASP A 160 -9.56 -16.24 15.05
C ASP A 160 -9.56 -14.85 14.39
N CYS A 161 -8.78 -14.68 13.31
CA CYS A 161 -8.81 -13.46 12.51
C CYS A 161 -10.22 -13.19 11.90
N LEU A 162 -10.92 -14.25 11.47
CA LEU A 162 -12.30 -14.14 10.97
C LEU A 162 -13.32 -13.88 12.10
N LEU A 163 -13.07 -14.39 13.31
CA LEU A 163 -13.89 -14.12 14.48
C LEU A 163 -13.73 -12.68 15.00
N GLY A 164 -12.51 -12.12 14.89
CA GLY A 164 -12.20 -10.75 15.29
C GLY A 164 -12.71 -9.68 14.31
N THR A 165 -12.87 -10.02 13.03
CA THR A 165 -13.62 -9.18 12.08
C THR A 165 -15.10 -9.28 12.40
N SER A 166 -15.61 -8.28 13.13
CA SER A 166 -17.03 -8.15 13.37
C SER A 166 -17.78 -8.09 12.03
N ALA A 167 -18.51 -9.16 11.74
CA ALA A 167 -19.43 -9.23 10.62
C ALA A 167 -20.48 -8.10 10.73
N PRO A 168 -20.93 -7.53 9.59
CA PRO A 168 -21.97 -6.52 9.60
C PRO A 168 -23.28 -7.06 10.20
N GLN A 169 -23.91 -6.23 11.03
CA GLN A 169 -25.13 -6.54 11.79
C GLN A 169 -26.29 -6.97 10.89
N THR A 170 -26.49 -8.27 10.74
CA THR A 170 -27.70 -8.79 10.10
C THR A 170 -28.73 -9.12 11.16
N PHE A 171 -29.12 -8.08 11.89
CA PHE A 171 -30.45 -7.98 12.49
C PHE A 171 -30.80 -6.56 12.90
N LEU A 172 -30.97 -5.65 11.93
CA LEU A 172 -31.78 -4.46 12.11
C LEU A 172 -32.58 -4.17 10.82
N ARG A 173 -33.53 -5.05 10.46
CA ARG A 173 -34.80 -4.56 9.90
C ARG A 173 -35.76 -4.46 11.06
N THR A 174 -36.44 -3.33 11.23
CA THR A 174 -37.80 -3.44 11.76
C THR A 174 -38.76 -3.63 10.61
N LEU A 175 -39.40 -4.79 10.63
CA LEU A 175 -40.65 -5.09 9.99
C LEU A 175 -41.81 -4.37 10.73
N PRO A 176 -43.00 -4.25 10.12
CA PRO A 176 -43.91 -3.10 10.24
C PRO A 176 -44.54 -2.82 11.62
N LEU A 177 -44.16 -3.51 12.69
CA LEU A 177 -44.59 -3.21 14.06
C LEU A 177 -43.55 -2.44 14.93
N THR A 178 -42.27 -2.25 14.53
CA THR A 178 -41.21 -1.80 15.51
C THR A 178 -40.19 -0.66 15.16
N GLY A 179 -40.01 -0.18 13.92
CA GLY A 179 -39.33 1.12 13.57
C GLY A 179 -37.78 1.42 13.69
N THR A 180 -36.81 0.68 13.10
CA THR A 180 -35.37 1.02 12.84
C THR A 180 -34.79 0.43 11.50
N ALA A 181 -33.65 0.99 11.01
CA ALA A 181 -33.29 1.13 9.58
C ALA A 181 -32.21 0.19 8.96
N TYR A 182 -32.50 -0.39 7.78
CA TYR A 182 -31.67 -1.37 7.04
C TYR A 182 -30.74 -0.80 5.95
N MET A 183 -30.99 0.44 5.50
CA MET A 183 -30.25 1.06 4.38
C MET A 183 -28.75 1.31 4.63
N PRO A 184 -28.28 1.68 5.83
CA PRO A 184 -26.86 1.97 6.05
C PRO A 184 -25.93 0.76 5.85
N ILE A 185 -26.41 -0.44 6.19
CA ILE A 185 -25.63 -1.68 6.08
C ILE A 185 -25.47 -2.08 4.61
N LEU A 186 -26.57 -2.02 3.85
CA LEU A 186 -26.54 -2.28 2.42
C LEU A 186 -25.65 -1.27 1.69
N LEU A 187 -25.77 0.01 2.04
CA LEU A 187 -24.91 1.07 1.50
C LEU A 187 -23.44 0.81 1.82
N PHE A 188 -23.12 0.45 3.07
CA PHE A 188 -21.76 0.12 3.48
C PHE A 188 -21.20 -1.06 2.68
N PHE A 189 -21.96 -2.16 2.55
CA PHE A 189 -21.55 -3.33 1.78
C PHE A 189 -21.30 -3.00 0.30
N VAL A 190 -22.22 -2.25 -0.33
CA VAL A 190 -22.08 -1.80 -1.72
C VAL A 190 -20.85 -0.90 -1.87
N MET A 191 -20.59 0.00 -0.92
CA MET A 191 -19.41 0.86 -0.93
C MET A 191 -18.11 0.07 -0.75
N CYS A 192 -18.09 -0.95 0.11
CA CYS A 192 -16.93 -1.83 0.24
C CYS A 192 -16.63 -2.57 -1.06
N LEU A 193 -17.66 -3.13 -1.71
CA LEU A 193 -17.51 -3.77 -3.02
C LEU A 193 -17.04 -2.79 -4.10
N ALA A 194 -17.58 -1.57 -4.11
CA ALA A 194 -17.18 -0.53 -5.07
C ALA A 194 -15.72 -0.09 -4.87
N VAL A 195 -15.28 0.10 -3.62
CA VAL A 195 -13.88 0.44 -3.30
C VAL A 195 -12.94 -0.71 -3.66
N TYR A 196 -13.32 -1.96 -3.36
CA TYR A 196 -12.50 -3.12 -3.70
C TYR A 196 -12.41 -3.36 -5.21
N GLY A 197 -13.53 -3.23 -5.92
CA GLY A 197 -13.59 -3.33 -7.39
C GLY A 197 -12.82 -2.22 -8.08
N SER A 198 -12.96 -0.96 -7.64
CA SER A 198 -12.20 0.18 -8.20
C SER A 198 -10.70 0.10 -7.91
N SER A 199 -10.29 -0.66 -6.90
CA SER A 199 -8.89 -0.93 -6.58
C SER A 199 -8.29 -2.10 -7.37
N ALA A 200 -8.97 -2.56 -8.43
CA ALA A 200 -8.57 -3.71 -9.26
C ALA A 200 -8.29 -4.97 -8.43
N PHE A 201 -9.05 -5.18 -7.35
CA PHE A 201 -8.89 -6.31 -6.42
C PHE A 201 -7.51 -6.39 -5.72
N SER A 202 -6.72 -5.31 -5.77
CA SER A 202 -5.42 -5.22 -5.10
C SER A 202 -5.56 -4.81 -3.65
N LEU A 203 -5.16 -5.71 -2.74
CA LEU A 203 -5.10 -5.44 -1.30
C LEU A 203 -4.13 -4.29 -0.98
N ALA A 204 -3.01 -4.19 -1.72
CA ALA A 204 -2.02 -3.14 -1.52
C ALA A 204 -2.63 -1.75 -1.78
N THR A 205 -3.38 -1.61 -2.87
CA THR A 205 -4.06 -0.34 -3.23
C THR A 205 -5.07 0.05 -2.16
N VAL A 206 -5.94 -0.88 -1.75
CA VAL A 206 -6.95 -0.62 -0.69
C VAL A 206 -6.29 -0.23 0.62
N SER A 207 -5.25 -0.95 1.04
CA SER A 207 -4.52 -0.66 2.27
C SER A 207 -3.91 0.75 2.24
N THR A 208 -3.33 1.17 1.11
CA THR A 208 -2.77 2.53 0.99
C THR A 208 -3.85 3.62 1.02
N MET A 209 -4.99 3.40 0.36
CA MET A 209 -6.13 4.34 0.39
C MET A 209 -6.70 4.47 1.80
N PHE A 210 -6.81 3.36 2.52
CA PHE A 210 -7.28 3.33 3.91
C PHE A 210 -6.33 4.09 4.85
N SER A 211 -5.02 3.82 4.78
CA SER A 211 -4.02 4.55 5.57
C SER A 211 -4.06 6.06 5.34
N ALA A 212 -4.16 6.52 4.09
CA ALA A 212 -4.23 7.94 3.78
C ALA A 212 -5.51 8.59 4.35
N SER A 213 -6.66 7.93 4.19
CA SER A 213 -7.95 8.40 4.71
C SER A 213 -7.98 8.46 6.24
N PHE A 214 -7.39 7.46 6.89
CA PHE A 214 -7.26 7.41 8.35
C PHE A 214 -6.37 8.55 8.88
N LEU A 215 -5.18 8.73 8.31
CA LEU A 215 -4.26 9.80 8.70
C LEU A 215 -4.90 11.19 8.53
N PHE A 216 -5.64 11.39 7.43
CA PHE A 216 -6.38 12.63 7.20
C PHE A 216 -7.49 12.85 8.23
N THR A 217 -8.24 11.80 8.58
CA THR A 217 -9.29 11.88 9.60
C THR A 217 -8.70 12.23 10.97
N MET A 218 -7.60 11.59 11.37
CA MET A 218 -6.89 11.92 12.62
C MET A 218 -6.38 13.37 12.63
N LEU A 219 -5.85 13.84 11.51
CA LEU A 219 -5.44 15.24 11.36
C LEU A 219 -6.61 16.20 11.59
N LEU A 220 -7.78 15.93 10.98
CA LEU A 220 -8.98 16.73 11.16
C LEU A 220 -9.48 16.72 12.62
N TYR A 221 -9.38 15.59 13.33
CA TYR A 221 -9.66 15.53 14.77
C TYR A 221 -8.75 16.47 15.57
N GLY A 222 -7.45 16.46 15.26
CA GLY A 222 -6.48 17.36 15.89
C GLY A 222 -6.79 18.84 15.63
N VAL A 223 -7.03 19.18 14.36
CA VAL A 223 -7.38 20.55 13.91
C VAL A 223 -8.70 21.02 14.56
N SER A 224 -9.73 20.17 14.57
CA SER A 224 -11.01 20.44 15.24
C SER A 224 -10.81 20.73 16.73
N GLY A 225 -9.96 19.96 17.41
CA GLY A 225 -9.60 20.20 18.82
C GLY A 225 -8.92 21.55 19.06
N ILE A 226 -8.09 22.02 18.11
CA ILE A 226 -7.47 23.35 18.14
C ILE A 226 -8.52 24.44 17.90
N LEU A 227 -9.35 24.30 16.88
CA LEU A 227 -10.41 25.25 16.54
C LEU A 227 -11.41 25.41 17.68
N LEU A 228 -11.84 24.32 18.33
CA LEU A 228 -12.69 24.39 19.52
C LEU A 228 -12.02 25.15 20.69
N LYS A 229 -10.70 25.06 20.81
CA LYS A 229 -9.91 25.80 21.82
C LYS A 229 -9.69 27.27 21.50
N PHE A 230 -9.93 27.73 20.27
CA PHE A 230 -9.84 29.13 19.87
C PHE A 230 -11.21 29.79 19.72
N SER A 231 -12.15 29.12 19.05
CA SER A 231 -13.48 29.65 18.72
C SER A 231 -14.50 29.49 19.86
N ARG A 232 -14.34 28.52 20.76
CA ARG A 232 -15.33 28.20 21.81
C ARG A 232 -14.70 28.03 23.20
N ASN A 233 -14.08 29.10 23.70
CA ASN A 233 -13.29 29.08 24.93
C ASN A 233 -14.12 28.96 26.21
N ARG A 234 -15.43 29.23 26.13
CA ARG A 234 -16.35 29.23 27.27
C ARG A 234 -17.01 27.88 27.58
N LEU A 235 -16.73 26.83 26.77
CA LEU A 235 -17.32 25.50 27.01
C LEU A 235 -16.81 24.92 28.35
N PRO A 236 -17.71 24.41 29.21
CA PRO A 236 -17.33 23.84 30.50
C PRO A 236 -16.51 22.56 30.29
N ARG A 237 -15.29 22.52 30.85
CA ARG A 237 -14.37 21.38 30.73
C ARG A 237 -14.27 20.66 32.07
N LYS A 238 -14.90 19.48 32.21
CA LYS A 238 -14.86 18.65 33.44
C LYS A 238 -13.44 18.24 33.85
N ARG A 239 -12.49 18.15 32.90
CA ARG A 239 -11.08 17.87 33.17
C ARG A 239 -10.20 18.91 32.50
N LYS A 240 -9.78 19.96 33.23
CA LYS A 240 -8.64 20.81 32.85
C LYS A 240 -7.34 20.03 33.02
N ARG A 241 -7.17 18.90 32.31
CA ARG A 241 -5.82 18.34 32.17
C ARG A 241 -5.02 19.43 31.46
N ARG A 242 -3.86 19.81 32.01
CA ARG A 242 -2.92 20.81 31.47
C ARG A 242 -2.35 20.30 30.13
N SER A 243 -3.21 20.08 29.14
CA SER A 243 -2.85 19.86 27.75
C SER A 243 -2.38 21.22 27.27
N LYS A 244 -1.08 21.48 27.47
CA LYS A 244 -0.38 22.57 26.80
C LYS A 244 -0.84 22.49 25.34
N SER A 245 -1.36 23.57 24.78
CA SER A 245 -1.72 23.66 23.35
C SER A 245 -0.63 23.07 22.45
N SER A 246 0.63 23.17 22.90
CA SER A 246 1.81 22.46 22.39
C SER A 246 1.61 20.97 22.07
N ASN A 247 0.92 20.16 22.90
CA ASN A 247 0.75 18.73 22.64
C ASN A 247 -0.21 18.45 21.48
N ILE A 248 -1.25 19.28 21.30
CA ILE A 248 -2.18 19.14 20.18
C ILE A 248 -1.53 19.69 18.91
N GLY A 249 -0.76 20.78 19.01
CA GLY A 249 0.04 21.29 17.90
C GLY A 249 1.06 20.27 17.42
N LEU A 250 1.77 19.59 18.33
CA LEU A 250 2.70 18.51 18.01
C LEU A 250 1.99 17.33 17.34
N PHE A 251 0.81 16.95 17.83
CA PHE A 251 -0.01 15.91 17.21
C PHE A 251 -0.41 16.28 15.77
N VAL A 252 -0.92 17.50 15.55
CA VAL A 252 -1.29 17.98 14.21
C VAL A 252 -0.08 18.04 13.28
N ALA A 253 1.05 18.58 13.75
CA ALA A 253 2.28 18.65 12.97
C ALA A 253 2.78 17.25 12.58
N TYR A 254 2.77 16.30 13.53
CA TYR A 254 3.17 14.93 13.28
C TYR A 254 2.28 14.25 12.23
N PHE A 255 0.96 14.27 12.40
CA PHE A 255 0.03 13.66 11.43
C PHE A 255 0.05 14.36 10.06
N ALA A 256 0.27 15.67 10.03
CA ALA A 256 0.43 16.42 8.77
C ALA A 256 1.70 16.01 8.04
N VAL A 257 2.84 15.87 8.73
CA VAL A 257 4.10 15.41 8.14
C VAL A 257 3.96 13.99 7.59
N VAL A 258 3.33 13.09 8.35
CA VAL A 258 3.11 11.70 7.91
C VAL A 258 2.17 11.66 6.69
N LEU A 259 1.06 12.40 6.72
CA LEU A 259 0.13 12.49 5.59
C LEU A 259 0.81 13.09 4.35
N LEU A 260 1.52 14.21 4.47
CA LEU A 260 2.22 14.84 3.36
C LEU A 260 3.32 13.93 2.81
N GLY A 261 4.10 13.28 3.66
CA GLY A 261 5.12 12.32 3.25
C GLY A 261 4.53 11.08 2.55
N MET A 262 3.30 10.68 2.88
CA MET A 262 2.58 9.61 2.19
C MET A 262 2.02 10.06 0.83
N LEU A 263 1.55 11.32 0.72
CA LEU A 263 1.01 11.88 -0.51
C LEU A 263 2.10 12.32 -1.50
N PHE A 264 3.28 12.71 -1.01
CA PHE A 264 4.39 13.25 -1.81
C PHE A 264 4.91 12.28 -2.90
N PRO A 265 5.05 10.96 -2.68
CA PRO A 265 5.39 9.99 -3.72
C PRO A 265 4.27 9.82 -4.77
N ILE A 266 3.01 9.84 -4.35
CA ILE A 266 1.82 9.62 -5.20
C ILE A 266 1.59 10.80 -6.16
N SER A 267 2.11 11.98 -5.81
CA SER A 267 1.76 13.24 -6.44
C SER A 267 2.92 13.96 -7.12
N ARG A 268 4.12 13.36 -7.21
CA ARG A 268 5.32 14.01 -7.81
C ARG A 268 5.05 14.60 -9.19
N LEU A 269 4.26 13.90 -10.01
CA LEU A 269 3.86 14.30 -11.35
C LEU A 269 2.83 15.44 -11.35
N LYS A 270 1.79 15.34 -10.50
CA LYS A 270 0.70 16.32 -10.44
C LYS A 270 1.13 17.61 -9.73
N ILE A 271 1.96 17.51 -8.69
CA ILE A 271 2.54 18.67 -8.00
C ILE A 271 3.52 19.38 -8.93
N ALA A 272 4.34 18.67 -9.70
CA ALA A 272 5.21 19.31 -10.68
C ALA A 272 4.38 20.06 -11.74
N HIS A 273 3.32 19.46 -12.28
CA HIS A 273 2.42 20.14 -13.22
C HIS A 273 1.66 21.32 -12.60
N ILE A 274 1.16 21.20 -11.38
CA ILE A 274 0.47 22.30 -10.68
C ILE A 274 1.45 23.40 -10.29
N ALA A 275 2.66 23.06 -9.83
CA ALA A 275 3.70 24.04 -9.50
C ALA A 275 4.18 24.79 -10.75
N LEU A 276 4.35 24.10 -11.88
CA LEU A 276 4.62 24.71 -13.18
C LEU A 276 3.45 25.61 -13.60
N TRP A 277 2.20 25.15 -13.46
CA TRP A 277 1.02 25.97 -13.78
C TRP A 277 0.90 27.21 -12.88
N ILE A 278 1.23 27.12 -11.59
CA ILE A 278 1.24 28.27 -10.66
C ILE A 278 2.39 29.23 -10.99
N LEU A 279 3.58 28.72 -11.28
CA LEU A 279 4.72 29.53 -11.73
C LEU A 279 4.42 30.24 -13.05
N ASP A 280 3.73 29.58 -13.98
CA ASP A 280 3.32 30.13 -15.27
C ASP A 280 2.18 31.15 -15.14
N GLN A 281 1.25 30.94 -14.19
CA GLN A 281 0.17 31.91 -13.92
C GLN A 281 0.62 33.17 -13.17
N THR A 282 1.75 33.12 -12.43
CA THR A 282 2.21 34.25 -11.62
C THR A 282 3.42 34.94 -12.25
N LYS A 283 3.14 35.90 -13.16
CA LYS A 283 4.14 36.82 -13.77
C LYS A 283 5.01 37.59 -12.76
N PHE A 284 4.72 37.52 -11.47
CA PHE A 284 5.40 38.23 -10.38
C PHE A 284 6.70 37.56 -9.90
N ILE A 285 6.93 36.27 -10.23
CA ILE A 285 8.08 35.48 -9.72
C ILE A 285 9.25 35.41 -10.74
N GLN A 286 9.05 35.93 -11.96
CA GLN A 286 10.06 36.05 -13.02
C GLN A 286 11.45 36.64 -12.62
N PRO A 287 11.60 37.50 -11.58
CA PRO A 287 12.93 38.03 -11.24
C PRO A 287 13.86 37.04 -10.54
N TYR A 288 13.34 35.96 -9.95
CA TYR A 288 14.17 34.97 -9.26
C TYR A 288 14.52 33.82 -10.20
N ARG A 289 15.82 33.62 -10.45
CA ARG A 289 16.47 32.58 -11.28
C ARG A 289 16.12 31.10 -10.94
N LEU A 290 15.01 30.82 -10.24
CA LEU A 290 14.52 29.48 -9.89
C LEU A 290 14.05 28.67 -11.11
N ASP A 291 13.70 29.32 -12.21
CA ASP A 291 13.30 28.67 -13.47
C ASP A 291 14.40 27.75 -14.03
N ARG A 292 15.68 28.14 -13.87
CA ARG A 292 16.80 27.30 -14.35
C ARG A 292 16.99 26.07 -13.49
N SER A 293 16.80 26.15 -12.18
CA SER A 293 16.93 24.98 -11.29
C SER A 293 15.77 24.02 -11.46
N VAL A 294 14.53 24.50 -11.58
CA VAL A 294 13.36 23.64 -11.85
C VAL A 294 13.43 23.06 -13.27
N GLY A 295 13.80 23.87 -14.26
CA GLY A 295 14.00 23.42 -15.64
C GLY A 295 15.12 22.39 -15.78
N SER A 296 16.24 22.54 -15.07
CA SER A 296 17.30 21.53 -15.05
C SER A 296 16.92 20.27 -14.27
N TRP A 297 16.08 20.39 -13.23
CA TRP A 297 15.52 19.26 -12.51
C TRP A 297 14.54 18.45 -13.38
N ILE A 298 13.66 19.13 -14.12
CA ILE A 298 12.73 18.52 -15.09
C ILE A 298 13.50 17.91 -16.26
N LYS A 299 14.51 18.60 -16.79
CA LYS A 299 15.36 18.08 -17.87
C LYS A 299 16.08 16.80 -17.43
N ARG A 300 16.55 16.74 -16.18
CA ARG A 300 17.19 15.54 -15.60
C ARG A 300 16.25 14.34 -15.50
N PHE A 301 14.96 14.54 -15.19
CA PHE A 301 13.98 13.45 -15.22
C PHE A 301 13.56 13.05 -16.63
N ARG A 302 13.50 14.02 -17.56
CA ARG A 302 13.18 13.76 -18.97
C ARG A 302 14.27 12.98 -19.70
N GLU A 303 15.51 13.05 -19.20
CA GLU A 303 16.67 12.35 -19.75
C GLU A 303 16.74 10.86 -19.39
N ASP A 304 15.96 10.41 -18.40
CA ASP A 304 15.93 8.99 -18.00
C ASP A 304 15.29 8.14 -19.13
N PRO A 305 16.05 7.24 -19.78
CA PRO A 305 15.57 6.48 -20.91
C PRO A 305 14.64 5.35 -20.47
N VAL A 306 13.54 5.19 -21.20
CA VAL A 306 12.61 4.07 -21.06
C VAL A 306 12.92 3.00 -22.10
N VAL A 307 12.81 1.72 -21.73
CA VAL A 307 12.96 0.62 -22.70
C VAL A 307 11.59 0.15 -23.16
N LEU A 308 11.42 -0.04 -24.46
CA LEU A 308 10.29 -0.74 -25.04
C LEU A 308 10.80 -1.99 -25.76
N TRP A 309 10.40 -3.16 -25.28
CA TRP A 309 10.68 -4.44 -25.91
C TRP A 309 9.76 -4.63 -27.12
N VAL A 310 10.37 -4.84 -28.29
CA VAL A 310 9.67 -4.97 -29.56
C VAL A 310 9.94 -6.35 -30.14
N LYS A 311 8.86 -7.04 -30.50
CA LYS A 311 8.92 -8.34 -31.18
C LYS A 311 8.90 -8.21 -32.71
N ASP A 312 7.94 -7.45 -33.23
CA ASP A 312 7.66 -7.34 -34.67
C ASP A 312 7.88 -5.89 -35.17
N ASP A 313 8.04 -5.70 -36.49
CA ASP A 313 8.24 -4.39 -37.12
C ASP A 313 6.94 -3.67 -37.51
N HIS A 314 5.79 -4.16 -37.08
CA HIS A 314 4.49 -3.55 -37.36
C HIS A 314 4.41 -2.12 -36.83
N ILE A 315 4.42 -1.14 -37.76
CA ILE A 315 4.45 0.29 -37.43
C ILE A 315 3.27 0.73 -36.56
N ASN A 316 2.07 0.14 -36.72
CA ASN A 316 0.90 0.49 -35.92
C ASN A 316 1.12 0.22 -34.42
N CYS A 317 1.66 -0.96 -34.08
CA CYS A 317 1.95 -1.33 -32.70
C CYS A 317 3.01 -0.40 -32.10
N LEU A 318 4.05 -0.06 -32.88
CA LEU A 318 5.08 0.90 -32.46
C LEU A 318 4.52 2.30 -32.21
N VAL A 319 3.64 2.80 -33.09
CA VAL A 319 2.96 4.09 -32.93
C VAL A 319 2.12 4.10 -31.65
N GLN A 320 1.28 3.09 -31.44
CA GLN A 320 0.43 3.01 -30.26
C GLN A 320 1.26 2.93 -28.96
N ALA A 321 2.34 2.14 -28.97
CA ALA A 321 3.24 2.03 -27.83
C ALA A 321 3.94 3.37 -27.51
N ILE A 322 4.41 4.11 -28.53
CA ILE A 322 5.02 5.43 -28.34
C ILE A 322 4.01 6.44 -27.81
N ILE A 323 2.79 6.48 -28.35
CA ILE A 323 1.72 7.36 -27.85
C ILE A 323 1.38 7.02 -26.40
N TYR A 324 1.33 5.73 -26.04
CA TYR A 324 1.11 5.30 -24.67
C TYR A 324 2.23 5.80 -23.75
N ILE A 325 3.49 5.60 -24.11
CA ILE A 325 4.65 6.06 -23.34
C ILE A 325 4.61 7.58 -23.20
N GLN A 326 4.32 8.31 -24.27
CA GLN A 326 4.24 9.78 -24.25
C GLN A 326 3.14 10.30 -23.30
N ARG A 327 2.02 9.57 -23.17
CA ARG A 327 0.90 9.95 -22.30
C ARG A 327 1.12 9.57 -20.84
N ASN A 328 1.87 8.50 -20.58
CA ASN A 328 1.95 7.89 -19.25
C ASN A 328 3.32 8.04 -18.57
N GLU A 329 4.40 8.28 -19.32
CA GLU A 329 5.76 8.40 -18.80
C GLU A 329 6.39 9.76 -19.12
N LEU A 330 7.12 10.33 -18.17
CA LEU A 330 7.87 11.57 -18.36
C LEU A 330 9.28 11.29 -18.90
N THR A 331 9.36 10.77 -20.12
CA THR A 331 10.65 10.55 -20.80
C THR A 331 10.72 11.30 -22.13
N SER A 332 11.93 11.70 -22.51
CA SER A 332 12.25 12.20 -23.85
C SER A 332 13.15 11.26 -24.63
N ARG A 333 13.49 10.09 -24.06
CA ARG A 333 14.32 9.07 -24.72
C ARG A 333 13.70 7.70 -24.56
N VAL A 334 13.40 7.05 -25.68
CA VAL A 334 12.90 5.67 -25.68
C VAL A 334 13.90 4.80 -26.42
N ARG A 335 14.34 3.73 -25.76
CA ARG A 335 15.17 2.68 -26.35
C ARG A 335 14.28 1.54 -26.79
N LEU A 336 14.14 1.36 -28.09
CA LEU A 336 13.51 0.20 -28.69
C LEU A 336 14.52 -0.94 -28.62
N VAL A 337 14.19 -1.99 -27.88
CA VAL A 337 15.06 -3.15 -27.70
C VAL A 337 14.42 -4.34 -28.39
N HIS A 338 15.17 -4.98 -29.29
CA HIS A 338 14.76 -6.19 -29.98
C HIS A 338 15.69 -7.36 -29.63
N ALA A 339 15.11 -8.44 -29.10
CA ALA A 339 15.82 -9.68 -28.81
C ALA A 339 15.80 -10.58 -30.06
N TYR A 340 16.97 -11.07 -30.47
CA TYR A 340 17.10 -11.92 -31.67
C TYR A 340 18.01 -13.12 -31.41
N GLN A 341 17.68 -14.28 -31.98
CA GLN A 341 18.55 -15.47 -31.91
C GLN A 341 19.62 -15.44 -33.01
N ASN A 342 19.20 -15.17 -34.25
CA ASN A 342 20.05 -15.18 -35.45
C ASN A 342 19.87 -13.86 -36.21
N ILE A 343 20.91 -13.41 -36.91
CA ILE A 343 20.87 -12.14 -37.67
C ILE A 343 19.73 -12.14 -38.72
N THR A 344 19.36 -13.32 -39.23
CA THR A 344 18.27 -13.50 -40.21
C THR A 344 16.87 -13.35 -39.62
N THR A 345 16.71 -13.39 -38.29
CA THR A 345 15.40 -13.21 -37.62
C THR A 345 15.11 -11.76 -37.28
N VAL A 346 16.08 -10.85 -37.49
CA VAL A 346 15.88 -9.42 -37.27
C VAL A 346 14.94 -8.88 -38.35
N PRO A 347 13.82 -8.24 -38.00
CA PRO A 347 12.90 -7.68 -38.98
C PRO A 347 13.58 -6.59 -39.83
N SER A 348 13.47 -6.69 -41.15
CA SER A 348 14.20 -5.83 -42.09
C SER A 348 13.77 -4.36 -42.01
N GLU A 349 12.48 -4.11 -41.74
CA GLU A 349 11.92 -2.76 -41.72
C GLU A 349 11.97 -2.09 -40.34
N LEU A 350 12.36 -2.80 -39.28
CA LEU A 350 12.37 -2.24 -37.92
C LEU A 350 13.25 -1.00 -37.79
N LYS A 351 14.39 -0.99 -38.49
CA LYS A 351 15.30 0.16 -38.52
C LYS A 351 14.71 1.35 -39.29
N ALA A 352 14.04 1.09 -40.41
CA ALA A 352 13.37 2.12 -41.20
C ALA A 352 12.18 2.71 -40.42
N ASN A 353 11.36 1.86 -39.81
CA ASN A 353 10.20 2.27 -39.02
C ASN A 353 10.61 3.06 -37.78
N THR A 354 11.68 2.66 -37.08
CA THR A 354 12.21 3.45 -35.95
C THR A 354 12.57 4.87 -36.39
N ARG A 355 13.20 5.03 -37.56
CA ARG A 355 13.58 6.35 -38.09
C ARG A 355 12.36 7.20 -38.45
N ILE A 356 11.35 6.60 -39.08
CA ILE A 356 10.09 7.29 -39.38
C ILE A 356 9.42 7.77 -38.09
N LEU A 357 9.45 6.97 -37.04
CA LEU A 357 8.86 7.31 -35.75
C LEU A 357 9.65 8.42 -35.03
N ASP A 358 10.98 8.41 -35.12
CA ASP A 358 11.82 9.47 -34.56
C ASP A 358 11.53 10.84 -35.24
N GLU A 359 11.32 10.83 -36.56
CA GLU A 359 10.91 12.01 -37.32
C GLU A 359 9.46 12.43 -37.02
N ALA A 360 8.55 11.48 -36.83
CA ALA A 360 7.13 11.74 -36.55
C ALA A 360 6.87 12.26 -35.13
N PHE A 361 7.72 11.91 -34.16
CA PHE A 361 7.57 12.28 -32.75
C PHE A 361 8.75 13.13 -32.25
N PRO A 362 8.87 14.41 -32.67
CA PRO A 362 10.03 15.26 -32.35
C PRO A 362 10.23 15.55 -30.85
N SER A 363 9.24 15.21 -30.01
CA SER A 363 9.34 15.32 -28.55
C SER A 363 10.09 14.17 -27.87
N ILE A 364 10.34 13.06 -28.58
CA ILE A 364 10.95 11.84 -28.04
C ILE A 364 12.04 11.38 -29.02
N THR A 365 13.26 11.14 -28.51
CA THR A 365 14.33 10.53 -29.27
C THR A 365 14.25 9.01 -29.18
N LEU A 366 14.25 8.33 -30.32
CA LEU A 366 14.19 6.87 -30.41
C LEU A 366 15.56 6.28 -30.74
N ASP A 367 16.07 5.44 -29.85
CA ASP A 367 17.30 4.68 -30.06
C ASP A 367 16.93 3.19 -30.28
N LEU A 368 17.48 2.54 -31.31
CA LEU A 368 17.25 1.10 -31.57
C LEU A 368 18.45 0.28 -31.09
N VAL A 369 18.20 -0.72 -30.24
CA VAL A 369 19.21 -1.62 -29.67
C VAL A 369 18.83 -3.06 -29.97
N PHE A 370 19.81 -3.83 -30.41
CA PHE A 370 19.66 -5.26 -30.69
C PHE A 370 20.42 -6.08 -29.67
N ILE A 371 19.74 -7.01 -29.00
CA ILE A 371 20.35 -7.90 -28.01
C ILE A 371 20.22 -9.34 -28.50
N GLN A 372 21.34 -10.06 -28.53
CA GLN A 372 21.35 -11.46 -28.95
C GLN A 372 20.85 -12.35 -27.80
N GLY A 373 19.78 -13.11 -28.03
CA GLY A 373 19.19 -14.02 -27.06
C GLY A 373 17.69 -14.20 -27.23
N ASP A 374 17.14 -15.16 -26.48
CA ASP A 374 15.70 -15.35 -26.37
C ASP A 374 15.09 -14.41 -25.34
N PHE A 375 13.90 -13.89 -25.64
CA PHE A 375 13.18 -13.04 -24.72
C PHE A 375 12.75 -13.82 -23.46
N SER A 376 13.60 -13.75 -22.43
CA SER A 376 13.44 -14.41 -21.13
C SER A 376 13.61 -13.41 -19.99
N PRO A 377 13.12 -13.73 -18.78
CA PRO A 377 13.37 -12.91 -17.59
C PRO A 377 14.86 -12.67 -17.32
N GLU A 378 15.70 -13.66 -17.61
CA GLU A 378 17.16 -13.56 -17.48
C GLU A 378 17.75 -12.55 -18.46
N LEU A 379 17.29 -12.54 -19.71
CA LEU A 379 17.72 -11.55 -20.71
C LEU A 379 17.29 -10.13 -20.33
N VAL A 380 16.08 -9.98 -19.79
CA VAL A 380 15.58 -8.69 -19.31
C VAL A 380 16.41 -8.19 -18.13
N GLU A 381 16.81 -9.07 -17.21
CA GLU A 381 17.72 -8.72 -16.10
C GLU A 381 19.10 -8.31 -16.62
N ALA A 382 19.68 -9.07 -17.54
CA ALA A 382 20.97 -8.74 -18.15
C ALA A 382 20.91 -7.39 -18.87
N ALA A 383 19.86 -7.15 -19.66
CA ALA A 383 19.63 -5.88 -20.35
C ALA A 383 19.42 -4.71 -19.37
N SER A 384 18.78 -4.95 -18.22
CA SER A 384 18.62 -3.95 -17.16
C SER A 384 19.96 -3.49 -16.60
N GLN A 385 20.89 -4.42 -16.40
CA GLN A 385 22.22 -4.15 -15.89
C GLN A 385 23.11 -3.48 -16.94
N GLU A 386 23.08 -3.96 -18.18
CA GLU A 386 23.89 -3.43 -19.28
C GLU A 386 23.46 -2.02 -19.70
N LEU A 387 22.15 -1.77 -19.83
CA LEU A 387 21.63 -0.47 -20.23
C LEU A 387 21.54 0.53 -19.06
N ASN A 388 21.79 0.07 -17.83
CA ASN A 388 21.61 0.80 -16.57
C ASN A 388 20.20 1.43 -16.45
N ILE A 389 19.17 0.67 -16.86
CA ILE A 389 17.76 1.07 -16.79
C ILE A 389 17.04 0.06 -15.88
N PRO A 390 16.34 0.49 -14.83
CA PRO A 390 15.60 -0.43 -13.97
C PRO A 390 14.46 -1.11 -14.73
N ARG A 391 14.20 -2.40 -14.44
CA ARG A 391 13.08 -3.19 -14.98
C ARG A 391 11.72 -2.49 -14.90
N GLY A 392 11.51 -1.67 -13.85
CA GLY A 392 10.32 -0.85 -13.67
C GLY A 392 10.10 0.27 -14.70
N GLN A 393 11.09 0.55 -15.54
CA GLN A 393 11.04 1.48 -16.69
C GLN A 393 11.14 0.73 -18.03
N MET A 394 10.93 -0.58 -18.02
CA MET A 394 10.84 -1.39 -19.23
C MET A 394 9.39 -1.76 -19.51
N PHE A 395 9.02 -1.68 -20.78
CA PHE A 395 7.70 -2.00 -21.28
C PHE A 395 7.77 -3.17 -22.25
N MET A 396 6.76 -4.03 -22.21
CA MET A 396 6.57 -5.09 -23.19
C MET A 396 5.11 -5.16 -23.63
N SER A 397 4.87 -5.69 -24.81
CA SER A 397 3.52 -6.06 -25.26
C SER A 397 2.96 -7.19 -24.39
N CYS A 398 1.63 -7.29 -24.34
CA CYS A 398 0.96 -8.38 -23.65
C CYS A 398 1.43 -9.75 -24.18
N PRO A 399 1.98 -10.63 -23.32
CA PRO A 399 2.45 -11.94 -23.75
C PRO A 399 1.26 -12.82 -24.20
N GLY A 400 1.46 -13.58 -25.27
CA GLY A 400 0.46 -14.52 -25.78
C GLY A 400 0.23 -15.73 -24.86
N LYS A 401 -0.81 -16.53 -25.15
CA LYS A 401 -1.17 -17.72 -24.36
C LYS A 401 -0.07 -18.78 -24.28
N ASP A 402 0.80 -18.82 -25.28
CA ASP A 402 1.90 -19.80 -25.40
C ASP A 402 3.22 -19.28 -24.82
N HIS A 403 3.21 -18.12 -24.14
CA HIS A 403 4.41 -17.56 -23.53
C HIS A 403 4.79 -18.34 -22.26
N PRO A 404 6.03 -18.86 -22.14
CA PRO A 404 6.39 -19.83 -21.10
C PRO A 404 6.52 -19.23 -19.69
N TRP A 405 6.64 -17.91 -19.56
CA TRP A 405 6.92 -17.22 -18.30
C TRP A 405 5.72 -16.42 -17.79
N GLN A 406 5.52 -16.35 -16.47
CA GLN A 406 4.48 -15.51 -15.89
C GLN A 406 4.96 -14.06 -15.76
N LEU A 407 4.02 -13.11 -15.75
CA LEU A 407 4.36 -11.69 -15.61
C LEU A 407 5.14 -11.39 -14.32
N GLY A 408 4.90 -12.16 -13.25
CA GLY A 408 5.64 -12.05 -11.98
C GLY A 408 7.13 -12.38 -12.10
N ASP A 409 7.51 -13.24 -13.05
CA ASP A 409 8.90 -13.67 -13.25
C ASP A 409 9.77 -12.52 -13.80
N TYR A 410 9.17 -11.56 -14.50
CA TYR A 410 9.84 -10.37 -15.03
C TYR A 410 10.08 -9.26 -13.99
N GLN A 411 9.71 -9.48 -12.72
CA GLN A 411 10.08 -8.65 -11.56
C GLN A 411 9.98 -7.12 -11.80
N GLY A 412 8.86 -6.66 -12.36
CA GLY A 412 8.53 -5.22 -12.45
C GLY A 412 8.46 -4.63 -13.86
N VAL A 413 8.71 -5.40 -14.92
CA VAL A 413 8.40 -4.98 -16.30
C VAL A 413 6.90 -4.69 -16.45
N ARG A 414 6.57 -3.60 -17.12
CA ARG A 414 5.19 -3.15 -17.31
C ARG A 414 4.66 -3.63 -18.66
N VAL A 415 3.38 -4.01 -18.69
CA VAL A 415 2.71 -4.42 -19.92
C VAL A 415 1.96 -3.25 -20.53
N ILE A 416 2.06 -3.10 -21.85
CA ILE A 416 1.23 -2.19 -22.64
C ILE A 416 0.34 -3.05 -23.54
N ASP A 417 -0.96 -2.80 -23.48
CA ASP A 417 -1.94 -3.31 -24.44
C ASP A 417 -2.14 -2.28 -25.55
N PHE A 418 -2.09 -2.72 -26.81
CA PHE A 418 -2.39 -1.91 -28.00
C PHE A 418 -3.39 -2.61 -28.92
#